data_AF-A0A3M1BAR5-F1
#
_entry.id   AF-A0A3M1BAR5-F1
#
_cell.length_a   1.000
_cell.length_b   1.000
_cell.length_c   1.000
_cell.angle_alpha   90.00
_cell.angle_beta   90.00
_cell.angle_gamma   90.00
#
_symmetry.space_group_name_H-M   'P 1'
#
loop_
_entity.id
_entity.type
_entity.pdbx_description
1 polymer ?
#
loop_
_entity_poly.entity_id
_entity_poly.type
_entity_poly.pdbx_seq_one_letter_code
_entity_poly.pdbx_strand_id
1 'polypeptide(L)' 'MKHVHRVGNGMQVGKGRLQRQWYALWGIVPLNRVDTHELAQGAKDYEITTFYSPIDLVLNFFTGIFSVYSRTVVVVR' A
#
# COMPACT_ATOMS: atom_id res chain seq x y z
N MET A 1 -6.29 10.69 -2.34
CA MET A 1 -5.41 11.02 -1.20
C MET A 1 -4.23 10.08 -1.19
N LYS A 2 -3.04 10.60 -0.87
CA LYS A 2 -1.79 9.86 -0.73
C LYS A 2 -1.30 10.07 0.71
N HIS A 3 -0.90 8.99 1.37
CA HIS A 3 -0.28 9.02 2.69
C HIS A 3 1.18 8.54 2.59
N VAL A 4 2.09 9.26 3.24
CA VAL A 4 3.53 8.97 3.20
C VAL A 4 4.03 8.77 4.63
N HIS A 5 4.77 7.69 4.86
CA HIS A 5 5.45 7.40 6.12
C HIS A 5 6.92 7.10 5.84
N ARG A 6 7.83 7.69 6.61
CA ARG A 6 9.28 7.52 6.46
C ARG A 6 9.83 6.72 7.63
N VAL A 7 10.66 5.74 7.31
CA VAL A 7 11.44 4.95 8.26
C VAL A 7 12.91 5.34 8.11
N GLY A 8 13.58 5.62 9.23
CA GLY A 8 14.94 6.16 9.24
C GLY A 8 15.01 7.52 8.54
N ASN A 9 15.98 7.67 7.64
CA ASN A 9 16.16 8.87 6.82
C ASN A 9 15.20 8.94 5.61
N GLY A 10 14.30 7.97 5.45
CA GLY A 10 13.38 7.87 4.30
C GLY A 10 14.07 7.35 3.04
N MET A 11 13.44 7.58 1.87
CA MET A 11 13.98 7.16 0.57
C MET A 11 15.38 7.74 0.34
N GLN A 12 16.36 6.87 0.05
CA GLN A 12 17.72 7.23 -0.34
C GLN A 12 17.87 7.15 -1.86
N VAL A 13 17.78 5.95 -2.45
CA VAL A 13 17.91 5.70 -3.90
C VAL A 13 17.35 4.31 -4.24
N GLY A 14 16.28 4.22 -5.03
CA GLY A 14 15.71 2.90 -5.30
C GLY A 14 14.48 2.83 -6.21
N LYS A 15 14.21 1.61 -6.70
CA LYS A 15 12.94 1.27 -7.35
C LYS A 15 11.91 0.92 -6.29
N GLY A 16 10.73 1.52 -6.38
CA GLY A 16 9.61 1.18 -5.50
C GLY A 16 9.14 -0.26 -5.70
N ARG A 17 8.87 -0.96 -4.60
CA ARG A 17 8.14 -2.23 -4.60
C ARG A 17 6.68 -1.96 -4.29
N LEU A 18 5.79 -2.47 -5.15
CA LEU A 18 4.35 -2.24 -5.06
C LEU A 18 3.65 -3.51 -4.57
N GLN A 19 2.75 -3.36 -3.61
CA GLN A 19 1.83 -4.41 -3.20
C GLN A 19 0.43 -3.84 -2.96
N ARG A 20 -0.59 -4.61 -3.32
CA ARG A 20 -1.99 -4.26 -3.06
C ARG A 20 -2.41 -4.74 -1.69
N GLN A 21 -3.10 -3.88 -0.95
CA GLN A 21 -3.75 -4.23 0.30
C GLN A 21 -5.26 -4.20 0.12
N TRP A 22 -5.91 -5.26 0.57
CA TRP A 22 -7.34 -5.51 0.45
C TRP A 22 -8.01 -5.44 1.81
N TYR A 23 -9.24 -4.95 1.81
CA TYR A 23 -10.06 -4.79 3.00
C TYR A 23 -11.51 -5.20 2.72
N ALA A 24 -12.15 -5.86 3.67
CA ALA A 24 -13.60 -6.02 3.75
C ALA A 24 -14.21 -4.97 4.68
N LEU A 25 -15.54 -4.93 4.74
CA LEU A 25 -16.31 -4.03 5.60
C LEU A 25 -15.90 -2.56 5.38
N TRP A 26 -15.90 -2.11 4.12
CA TRP A 26 -15.61 -0.72 3.75
C TRP A 26 -14.24 -0.20 4.22
N GLY A 27 -13.25 -1.08 4.38
CA GLY A 27 -11.89 -0.69 4.77
C GLY A 27 -11.48 -1.09 6.19
N ILE A 28 -12.35 -1.75 6.96
CA ILE A 28 -12.09 -2.05 8.37
C ILE A 28 -11.28 -3.35 8.54
N VAL A 29 -11.66 -4.42 7.83
CA VAL A 29 -11.07 -5.74 8.05
C VAL A 29 -10.04 -6.05 6.96
N PRO A 30 -8.74 -6.17 7.28
CA PRO A 30 -7.73 -6.49 6.28
C PRO A 30 -7.91 -7.94 5.79
N LEU A 31 -7.91 -8.12 4.47
CA LEU A 31 -8.05 -9.43 3.81
C LEU A 31 -6.70 -10.04 3.42
N ASN A 32 -5.63 -9.24 3.40
CA ASN A 32 -4.28 -9.73 3.19
C ASN A 32 -3.27 -8.97 4.05
N ARG A 33 -2.14 -9.64 4.31
CA ARG A 33 -1.00 -9.03 4.99
C ARG A 33 -0.07 -8.40 3.95
N VAL A 34 0.25 -7.13 4.15
CA VAL A 34 1.28 -6.41 3.39
C VAL A 34 2.35 -6.02 4.40
N ASP A 35 3.49 -6.71 4.34
CA ASP A 35 4.61 -6.47 5.25
C ASP A 35 5.58 -5.48 4.60
N THR A 36 5.53 -4.22 5.03
CA THR A 36 6.37 -3.15 4.47
C THR A 36 7.84 -3.34 4.80
N HIS A 37 8.18 -4.06 5.87
CA HIS A 37 9.56 -4.38 6.21
C HIS A 37 10.12 -5.46 5.27
N GLU A 38 9.31 -6.45 4.92
CA GLU A 38 9.64 -7.42 3.87
C GLU A 38 9.81 -6.73 2.50
N LEU A 39 8.91 -5.81 2.14
CA LEU A 39 9.01 -5.02 0.91
C LEU A 39 10.25 -4.10 0.87
N ALA A 40 10.74 -3.66 2.04
CA ALA A 40 11.97 -2.91 2.17
C ALA A 40 13.23 -3.78 1.98
N GLN A 41 13.09 -5.12 1.97
CA GLN A 41 14.19 -6.08 1.76
C GLN A 41 15.38 -5.86 2.71
N GLY A 42 15.11 -5.52 3.97
CA GLY A 42 16.13 -5.26 4.99
C GLY A 42 16.79 -3.88 4.92
N ALA A 43 16.28 -2.94 4.10
CA ALA A 43 16.72 -1.55 4.12
C ALA A 43 16.40 -0.89 5.46
N LYS A 44 17.36 -0.14 6.01
CA LYS A 44 17.19 0.64 7.26
C LYS A 44 16.43 1.94 7.03
N ASP A 45 16.59 2.52 5.85
CA ASP A 45 15.97 3.77 5.43
C ASP A 45 15.04 3.48 4.25
N TYR A 46 13.75 3.80 4.39
CA TYR A 46 12.77 3.65 3.32
C TYR A 46 11.53 4.52 3.53
N GLU A 47 10.81 4.80 2.45
CA GLU A 47 9.55 5.53 2.43
C GLU A 47 8.41 4.60 2.00
N ILE A 48 7.35 4.57 2.81
CA ILE A 48 6.10 3.87 2.54
C ILE A 48 5.08 4.89 2.03
N THR A 49 4.62 4.71 0.81
CA THR A 49 3.54 5.50 0.22
C THR A 49 2.30 4.64 0.06
N THR A 50 1.17 5.06 0.63
CA THR A 50 -0.14 4.41 0.45
C THR A 50 -1.08 5.34 -0.30
N PHE A 51 -1.77 4.85 -1.33
CA PHE A 51 -2.67 5.64 -2.15
C PHE A 51 -3.67 4.77 -2.91
N TYR A 52 -4.73 5.38 -3.44
CA TYR A 52 -5.61 4.74 -4.42
C TYR A 52 -5.03 4.98 -5.81
N SER A 53 -4.56 3.92 -6.45
CA SER A 53 -4.15 3.96 -7.85
C SER A 53 -5.36 3.93 -8.78
N PRO A 54 -5.23 4.31 -10.07
CA PRO A 54 -6.35 4.22 -11.03
C PRO A 54 -7.00 2.83 -11.08
N ILE A 55 -6.20 1.77 -10.96
CA ILE A 55 -6.69 0.40 -10.94
C ILE A 55 -7.42 0.05 -9.62
N ASP A 56 -7.04 0.67 -8.49
CA ASP A 56 -7.82 0.52 -7.24
C ASP A 56 -9.19 1.17 -7.38
N LEU A 57 -9.31 2.31 -8.07
CA LEU A 57 -10.60 2.95 -8.31
C LEU A 57 -11.53 2.06 -9.13
N VAL A 58 -11.02 1.45 -10.21
CA VAL A 58 -11.78 0.52 -11.04
C VAL A 58 -12.20 -0.69 -10.21
N LEU A 59 -11.30 -1.30 -9.44
CA LEU A 59 -11.65 -2.45 -8.60
C LEU A 59 -12.71 -2.07 -7.56
N ASN A 60 -12.51 -0.98 -6.83
CA ASN A 60 -13.41 -0.52 -5.77
C ASN A 60 -14.82 -0.20 -6.31
N PHE A 61 -14.94 0.23 -7.57
CA PHE A 61 -16.23 0.42 -8.22
C PHE A 61 -17.02 -0.90 -8.32
N PHE A 62 -16.36 -2.01 -8.68
CA PHE A 62 -16.99 -3.32 -8.81
C PHE A 62 -17.09 -4.08 -7.48
N THR A 63 -16.05 -4.01 -6.64
CA THR A 63 -15.96 -4.78 -5.40
C THR A 63 -16.66 -4.09 -4.22
N GLY A 64 -16.92 -2.78 -4.32
CA GLY A 64 -17.57 -2.00 -3.28
C GLY A 64 -18.99 -2.46 -2.95
N ILE A 65 -19.74 -3.01 -3.92
CA ILE A 65 -21.07 -3.61 -3.68
C ILE A 65 -21.00 -4.80 -2.70
N PHE A 66 -19.85 -5.46 -2.63
CA PHE A 66 -19.56 -6.55 -1.69
C PHE A 66 -18.80 -6.07 -0.45
N SER A 67 -18.75 -4.76 -0.19
CA SER A 67 -17.98 -4.12 0.90
C SER A 67 -16.46 -4.33 0.84
N VAL A 68 -15.93 -4.73 -0.33
CA VAL A 68 -14.49 -4.99 -0.52
C VAL A 68 -13.81 -3.80 -1.22
N TYR A 69 -12.70 -3.34 -0.66
CA TYR A 69 -11.93 -2.21 -1.14
C TYR A 69 -10.42 -2.54 -1.17
N SER A 70 -9.69 -1.96 -2.12
CA SER A 70 -8.25 -2.07 -2.26
C SER A 70 -7.55 -0.72 -2.19
N ARG A 71 -6.31 -0.74 -1.71
CA ARG A 71 -5.36 0.36 -1.76
C ARG A 71 -3.99 -0.15 -2.20
N THR A 72 -3.20 0.71 -2.82
CA THR A 72 -1.85 0.41 -3.24
C THR A 72 -0.85 0.91 -2.21
N VAL A 73 0.10 0.06 -1.84
CA VAL A 73 1.25 0.36 -0.97
C VAL A 73 2.52 0.27 -1.80
N VAL A 74 3.36 1.29 -1.73
CA VAL A 74 4.67 1.33 -2.39
C VAL A 74 5.74 1.61 -1.35
N VAL A 75 6.79 0.79 -1.35
CA VAL A 75 7.98 0.98 -0.51
C VAL A 75 9.15 1.35 -1.39
N VAL A 76 9.78 2.50 -1.13
CA VAL A 76 10.97 2.98 -1.84
C VAL A 76 12.12 3.12 -0.85
N ARG A 77 13.26 2.50 -1.14
CA ARG A 77 14.49 2.61 -0.36
C ARG A 77 15.41 3.70 -0.91
#